data_AF-A0A2W7A0L4-F1
#
_entry.id   AF-A0A2W7A0L4-F1
#
_cell.length_a   1.000
_cell.length_b   1.000
_cell.length_c   1.000
_cell.angle_alpha   90.00
_cell.angle_beta   90.00
_cell.angle_gamma   90.00
#
_symmetry.space_group_name_H-M   'P 1'
#
loop_
_entity.id
_entity.type
_entity.pdbx_description
1 polymer ?
#
loop_
_entity_poly.entity_id
_entity_poly.type
_entity_poly.pdbx_seq_one_letter_code
_entity_poly.pdbx_strand_id
1 'polypeptide(L)'
;MHVTLSVDIPHLGERIKAAVDASGKSPTTIASMAEMSVANLYRIMSEETKSIPRETLKRLSEVLAVDFDVAVKQALLSEMKEGSHE
;
A
#
# COMPACT_ATOMS: atom_id res chain seq x y z
N MET A 1 23.04 4.31 -11.36
CA MET A 1 22.17 5.44 -10.93
C MET A 1 20.89 4.85 -10.39
N HIS A 2 20.50 5.16 -9.16
CA HIS A 2 19.23 4.72 -8.58
C HIS A 2 18.28 5.92 -8.54
N VAL A 3 17.04 5.72 -9.00
CA VAL A 3 15.98 6.73 -8.98
C VAL A 3 14.85 6.18 -8.11
N THR A 4 14.40 6.98 -7.15
CA THR A 4 13.25 6.66 -6.30
C THR A 4 12.07 7.51 -6.75
N LEU A 5 10.93 6.88 -7.00
CA LEU A 5 9.66 7.54 -7.24
C LEU A 5 8.81 7.38 -5.99
N SER A 6 8.31 8.50 -5.46
CA SER A 6 7.36 8.55 -4.35
C SER A 6 6.06 9.11 -4.86
N VAL A 7 4.95 8.56 -4.39
CA VAL A 7 3.61 9.06 -4.72
C VAL A 7 2.73 8.94 -3.49
N ASP A 8 1.96 9.98 -3.22
CA ASP A 8 1.00 10.00 -2.14
C ASP A 8 -0.31 9.35 -2.60
N ILE A 9 -0.76 8.36 -1.82
CA ILE A 9 -2.02 7.66 -2.08
C ILE A 9 -2.88 7.87 -0.83
N PRO A 10 -3.85 8.79 -0.87
CA PRO A 10 -4.67 9.10 0.30
C PRO A 10 -5.51 7.89 0.70
N HIS A 11 -5.67 7.69 2.01
CA HIS A 11 -6.49 6.62 2.61
C HIS A 11 -6.04 5.20 2.23
N LEU A 12 -4.79 5.01 1.82
CA LEU A 12 -4.26 3.70 1.48
C LEU A 12 -4.28 2.76 2.70
N GLY A 13 -3.94 3.27 3.88
CA GLY A 13 -3.95 2.49 5.12
C GLY A 13 -5.35 1.99 5.47
N GLU A 14 -6.35 2.87 5.37
CA GLU A 14 -7.75 2.53 5.61
C GLU A 14 -8.28 1.49 4.62
N ARG A 15 -7.88 1.58 3.34
CA ARG A 15 -8.24 0.59 2.31
C ARG A 15 -7.60 -0.77 2.59
N ILE A 16 -6.33 -0.79 3.01
CA ILE A 16 -5.65 -2.03 3.42
C ILE A 16 -6.35 -2.64 4.63
N LYS A 17 -6.70 -1.81 5.63
CA LYS A 17 -7.44 -2.25 6.81
C LYS A 17 -8.78 -2.90 6.45
N ALA A 18 -9.58 -2.24 5.60
CA ALA A 18 -10.86 -2.78 5.14
C ALA A 18 -10.69 -4.13 4.41
N ALA A 19 -9.63 -4.28 3.62
CA ALA A 19 -9.31 -5.54 2.95
C ALA A 19 -8.88 -6.64 3.94
N VAL A 20 -8.11 -6.29 4.98
CA VAL A 20 -7.75 -7.20 6.08
C VAL A 20 -9.01 -7.66 6.80
N ASP A 21 -9.90 -6.74 7.18
CA ASP A 21 -11.15 -7.04 7.89
C ASP A 21 -12.09 -7.92 7.04
N ALA A 22 -12.15 -7.67 5.72
CA ALA A 22 -12.93 -8.48 4.79
C ALA A 22 -12.33 -9.86 4.49
N SER A 23 -11.03 -10.07 4.74
CA SER A 23 -10.34 -11.33 4.42
C SER A 23 -10.76 -12.51 5.30
N GLY A 24 -11.39 -12.24 6.46
CA GLY A 24 -11.74 -13.25 7.46
C GLY A 24 -10.53 -13.88 8.17
N LYS A 25 -9.31 -13.42 7.89
CA LYS A 25 -8.06 -13.87 8.52
C LYS A 25 -7.61 -12.90 9.60
N SER A 26 -6.89 -13.40 10.60
CA SER A 26 -6.31 -12.52 11.62
C SER A 26 -5.22 -11.61 11.02
N PRO A 27 -5.02 -10.39 11.55
CA PRO A 27 -3.90 -9.52 11.13
C PRO A 27 -2.53 -10.20 11.26
N THR A 28 -2.34 -11.06 12.26
CA THR A 28 -1.12 -11.85 12.43
C THR A 28 -0.88 -12.81 11.26
N THR A 29 -1.94 -13.47 10.79
CA THR A 29 -1.88 -14.35 9.62
C THR A 29 -1.55 -13.57 8.36
N ILE A 30 -2.21 -12.42 8.13
CA ILE A 30 -1.95 -11.58 6.97
C ILE A 30 -0.51 -11.07 6.97
N ALA A 31 -0.02 -10.56 8.10
CA ALA A 31 1.35 -10.07 8.22
C ALA A 31 2.36 -11.18 7.94
N SER A 32 2.14 -12.39 8.47
CA SER A 32 2.99 -13.55 8.18
C SER A 32 2.98 -13.93 6.70
N MET A 33 1.81 -13.94 6.06
CA MET A 33 1.68 -14.24 4.64
C MET A 33 2.33 -13.18 3.75
N ALA A 34 2.31 -11.92 4.17
CA ALA A 34 2.93 -10.80 3.47
C ALA A 34 4.41 -10.58 3.87
N GLU A 35 5.00 -11.52 4.61
CA GLU A 35 6.39 -11.51 5.06
C GLU A 35 6.78 -10.22 5.80
N MET A 36 5.92 -9.75 6.71
CA MET A 36 6.19 -8.59 7.55
C MET A 36 5.78 -8.81 9.01
N SER A 37 6.23 -7.93 9.89
CA SER A 37 5.78 -7.96 11.29
C SER A 37 4.34 -7.45 11.41
N VAL A 38 3.59 -8.02 12.36
CA VAL A 38 2.22 -7.57 12.66
C VAL A 38 2.19 -6.09 13.07
N ALA A 39 3.21 -5.63 13.80
CA ALA A 39 3.37 -4.22 14.16
C ALA A 39 3.54 -3.32 12.93
N ASN A 40 4.28 -3.76 11.90
CA ASN A 40 4.38 -3.02 10.65
C ASN A 40 3.02 -2.95 9.92
N LEU A 41 2.29 -4.07 9.87
CA LEU A 41 0.95 -4.09 9.29
C LEU A 41 0.00 -3.09 10.00
N TYR A 42 0.00 -3.06 11.34
CA TYR A 42 -0.82 -2.09 12.08
C TYR A 42 -0.45 -0.63 11.77
N ARG A 43 0.84 -0.30 11.69
CA ARG A 43 1.28 1.06 11.32
C ARG A 43 0.88 1.46 9.90
N ILE A 44 0.89 0.50 8.97
CA ILE A 44 0.38 0.72 7.60
C ILE A 44 -1.12 0.99 7.65
N MET A 45 -1.89 0.18 8.38
CA MET A 45 -3.34 0.34 8.50
C MET A 45 -3.76 1.63 9.21
N SER A 46 -2.94 2.16 10.13
CA SER A 46 -3.16 3.44 10.82
C SER A 46 -2.51 4.64 10.12
N GLU A 47 -1.89 4.45 8.95
CA GLU A 47 -1.15 5.49 8.21
C GLU A 47 -0.02 6.17 9.02
N GLU A 48 0.46 5.53 10.08
CA GLU A 48 1.65 5.98 10.82
C GLU A 48 2.95 5.75 10.03
N THR A 49 2.90 4.86 9.03
CA THR A 49 4.01 4.60 8.13
C THR A 49 4.07 5.65 7.03
N LYS A 50 5.15 6.47 7.02
CA LYS A 50 5.36 7.54 6.03
C LYS A 50 5.50 7.08 4.58
N SER A 51 6.00 5.85 4.37
CA SER A 51 6.21 5.29 3.04
C SER A 51 6.30 3.78 3.14
N ILE A 52 5.72 3.07 2.17
CA ILE A 52 5.88 1.62 2.04
C ILE A 52 6.62 1.28 0.75
N PRO A 53 7.53 0.29 0.75
CA PRO A 53 8.10 -0.22 -0.48
C PRO A 53 7.00 -0.78 -1.39
N ARG A 54 7.11 -0.55 -2.71
CA ARG A 54 6.17 -1.10 -3.69
C ARG A 54 6.06 -2.62 -3.60
N GLU A 55 7.16 -3.30 -3.30
CA GLU A 55 7.18 -4.75 -3.11
C GLU A 55 6.30 -5.18 -1.93
N THR A 56 6.35 -4.45 -0.81
CA THR A 56 5.49 -4.69 0.35
C THR A 56 4.01 -4.50 -0.01
N LEU A 57 3.68 -3.45 -0.76
CA LEU A 57 2.32 -3.22 -1.25
C LEU A 57 1.85 -4.33 -2.20
N LYS A 58 2.75 -4.84 -3.05
CA LYS A 58 2.47 -5.97 -3.95
C LYS A 58 2.17 -7.25 -3.18
N ARG A 59 2.97 -7.60 -2.17
CA ARG A 59 2.70 -8.78 -1.32
C ARG A 59 1.35 -8.67 -0.61
N LEU A 60 1.01 -7.50 -0.08
CA LEU A 60 -0.32 -7.26 0.49
C LEU A 60 -1.44 -7.44 -0.54
N SER A 61 -1.22 -6.96 -1.78
CA SER A 61 -2.18 -7.12 -2.88
C SER A 61 -2.48 -8.59 -3.15
N GLU A 62 -1.42 -9.42 -3.22
CA GLU A 62 -1.52 -10.86 -3.46
C GLU A 62 -2.22 -11.60 -2.31
N VAL A 63 -1.84 -11.29 -1.07
CA VAL A 63 -2.38 -11.96 0.13
C VAL A 63 -3.86 -11.62 0.36
N LEU A 64 -4.26 -10.38 0.06
CA LEU A 64 -5.61 -9.88 0.25
C LEU A 64 -6.50 -10.05 -0.99
N ALA A 65 -5.92 -10.51 -2.12
CA ALA A 65 -6.58 -10.59 -3.42
C ALA A 65 -7.22 -9.24 -3.85
N VAL A 66 -6.54 -8.13 -3.56
CA VAL A 66 -6.95 -6.75 -3.91
C VAL A 66 -5.83 -6.08 -4.70
N ASP A 67 -6.13 -5.52 -5.87
CA ASP A 67 -5.11 -4.83 -6.68
C ASP A 67 -4.90 -3.39 -6.22
N PHE A 68 -3.86 -3.17 -5.39
CA PHE A 68 -3.44 -1.81 -4.99
C PHE A 68 -2.54 -1.12 -6.04
N ASP A 69 -2.02 -1.83 -7.04
CA ASP A 69 -1.14 -1.27 -8.08
C ASP A 69 -1.90 -0.33 -9.01
N VAL A 70 -3.22 -0.54 -9.18
CA VAL A 70 -4.10 0.41 -9.87
C VAL A 70 -4.08 1.77 -9.19
N ALA A 71 -4.12 1.83 -7.85
CA ALA A 71 -4.08 3.11 -7.13
C ALA A 71 -2.73 3.82 -7.33
N VAL A 72 -1.62 3.06 -7.31
CA VAL A 72 -0.28 3.58 -7.58
C VAL A 72 -0.20 4.18 -8.99
N LYS A 73 -0.69 3.45 -10.00
CA LYS A 73 -0.70 3.91 -11.40
C LYS A 73 -1.52 5.19 -11.56
N GLN A 74 -2.71 5.25 -10.98
CA GLN A 74 -3.55 6.44 -11.05
C GLN A 74 -2.87 7.64 -10.40
N ALA A 75 -2.28 7.45 -9.22
CA ALA A 75 -1.61 8.54 -8.52
C ALA A 75 -0.37 9.04 -9.29
N LEU A 76 0.44 8.13 -9.88
CA LEU A 76 1.57 8.52 -10.74
C LEU A 76 1.11 9.29 -11.99
N LEU A 77 0.01 8.88 -12.61
CA LEU A 77 -0.54 9.57 -13.79
C LEU A 77 -1.10 10.95 -13.45
N SER A 78 -1.67 11.14 -12.27
CA SER A 78 -2.15 12.45 -11.80
C SER A 78 -0.99 13.42 -11.61
N GLU A 79 0.07 13.02 -10.91
CA GLU A 79 1.27 13.84 -10.70
C GLU A 79 1.93 14.26 -12.02
N MET A 80 1.98 13.36 -13.01
CA MET A 80 2.53 13.68 -14.34
C MET A 80 1.69 14.70 -15.13
N LYS A 81 0.37 14.75 -14.90
CA LYS A 81 -0.52 15.72 -15.55
C LYS A 81 -0.38 17.11 -14.94
N GLU A 82 -0.16 17.19 -13.63
CA GLU A 82 0.03 18.45 -12.92
C GLU A 82 1.40 19.07 -13.22
N GLY A 83 2.44 18.26 -13.43
CA GLY A 83 3.77 18.72 -13.87
C GLY A 83 3.89 19.17 -15.33
N SER A 84 2.78 19.24 -16.09
CA SER A 84 2.77 19.74 -17.49
C SER A 84 2.37 21.22 -17.61
N HIS A 85 2.20 21.91 -16.48
CA HIS A 85 1.94 23.35 -16.38
C HIS A 85 3.12 24.05 -15.69
N GLU A 86 4.32 23.98 -16.28
CA GLU A 86 5.43 24.89 -15.97
C GLU A 86 6.14 25.33 -17.26
#